data_AF-A0A0W1AP68-F1
#
_entry.id   AF-A0A0W1AP68-F1
#
_cell.length_a   1.000
_cell.length_b   1.000
_cell.length_c   1.000
_cell.angle_alpha   90.00
_cell.angle_beta   90.00
_cell.angle_gamma   90.00
#
_symmetry.space_group_name_H-M   'P 1'
#
loop_
_entity.id
_entity.type
_entity.pdbx_description
1 polymer ?
#
loop_
_entity_poly.entity_id
_entity_poly.type
_entity_poly.pdbx_seq_one_letter_code
_entity_poly.pdbx_strand_id
1 'polypeptide(L)'
;MLTNRDTWILILTGLITSIIFTATYLLQLSAFMYVIFPLLVGLLFALSYNGRNVSELLGSSFFVALLLSIPFRGYGIWESEGTSHINLLIFYPVLVYITHCFHYTYHHNGGHWNMSYALLFEAAWNTLILLLFGTLFMYLSGNLILYPSFLFDSIYSSFLYNRVSTNGAFSLFLILFLLFLGIGIGQYNIKVLHQLRFILRTCMYYFLPFLVLTSVTFFILFWQNTDLNPNIIISAFFDLTLVSILFLNAYYQFGNNEKKQLAWLNGLLRGYKVFLLIMILIANYYAFRYMSLEFNQLICLTIAFFLGCIYAYSAFRPGKEAQKIMEEGNKYLAIVFMTALYLAIFPSFDFTVNQDKAPLSIWDGADYIRKHAFQDS
;
A
#
# COMPACT_ATOMS: atom_id res chain seq x y z
N MET A 1 -25.63 2.97 8.12
CA MET A 1 -26.48 2.63 6.96
C MET A 1 -26.28 3.78 5.98
N LEU A 2 -25.28 3.67 5.10
CA LEU A 2 -25.02 4.70 4.08
C LEU A 2 -26.21 4.69 3.12
N THR A 3 -26.85 5.85 2.96
CA THR A 3 -28.04 6.00 2.12
C THR A 3 -27.61 6.28 0.68
N ASN A 4 -28.49 5.97 -0.27
CA ASN A 4 -28.29 6.15 -1.73
C ASN A 4 -27.79 7.55 -2.15
N ARG A 5 -27.88 8.55 -1.26
CA ARG A 5 -27.43 9.93 -1.44
C ARG A 5 -25.90 10.09 -1.48
N ASP A 6 -25.16 9.25 -0.76
CA ASP A 6 -23.73 9.48 -0.52
C ASP A 6 -22.86 8.95 -1.69
N THR A 7 -23.35 7.95 -2.43
CA THR A 7 -22.63 7.37 -3.58
C THR A 7 -22.51 8.34 -4.75
N TRP A 8 -23.57 9.08 -5.07
CA TRP A 8 -23.54 10.09 -6.14
C TRP A 8 -22.59 11.24 -5.81
N ILE A 9 -22.45 11.60 -4.53
CA ILE A 9 -21.48 12.60 -4.08
C ILE A 9 -20.05 12.12 -4.36
N LEU A 10 -19.77 10.84 -4.11
CA LEU A 10 -18.45 10.26 -4.38
C LEU A 10 -18.14 10.21 -5.89
N ILE A 11 -19.12 9.82 -6.72
CA ILE A 11 -18.98 9.81 -8.18
C ILE A 11 -18.80 11.23 -8.72
N LEU A 12 -19.59 12.20 -8.24
CA LEU A 12 -19.49 13.60 -8.63
C LEU A 12 -18.14 14.20 -8.21
N THR A 13 -17.66 13.86 -7.02
CA THR A 13 -16.33 14.25 -6.54
C THR A 13 -15.24 13.65 -7.42
N GLY A 14 -15.37 12.38 -7.81
CA GLY A 14 -14.47 11.74 -8.76
C GLY A 14 -14.44 12.43 -10.12
N LEU A 15 -15.61 12.81 -10.65
CA LEU A 15 -15.73 13.57 -11.90
C LEU A 15 -15.04 14.94 -11.79
N ILE A 16 -15.41 15.74 -10.78
CA ILE A 16 -14.84 17.07 -10.55
C ILE A 16 -13.32 16.93 -10.41
N THR A 17 -12.84 15.96 -9.65
CA THR A 17 -11.41 15.82 -9.45
C THR A 17 -10.69 15.40 -10.72
N SER A 18 -11.27 14.48 -11.49
CA SER A 18 -10.68 14.07 -12.76
C SER A 18 -10.57 15.25 -13.73
N ILE A 19 -11.59 16.12 -13.77
CA ILE A 19 -11.56 17.37 -14.57
C ILE A 19 -10.45 18.30 -14.09
N ILE A 20 -10.41 18.60 -12.79
CA ILE A 20 -9.45 19.58 -12.24
C ILE A 20 -8.00 19.05 -12.35
N PHE A 21 -7.77 17.76 -12.07
CA PHE A 21 -6.47 17.11 -12.24
C PHE A 21 -6.00 17.16 -13.71
N THR A 22 -6.92 16.89 -14.65
CA THR A 22 -6.60 16.95 -16.08
C THR A 22 -6.35 18.37 -16.57
N ALA A 23 -7.13 19.34 -16.11
CA ALA A 23 -6.94 20.75 -16.43
C ALA A 23 -5.59 21.27 -15.89
N THR A 24 -5.20 20.86 -14.69
CA THR A 24 -3.90 21.24 -14.12
C THR A 24 -2.71 20.58 -14.80
N TYR A 25 -2.86 19.32 -15.20
CA TYR A 25 -1.89 18.64 -16.07
C TYR A 25 -1.69 19.41 -17.38
N LEU A 26 -2.78 19.80 -18.06
CA LEU A 26 -2.73 20.55 -19.31
C LEU A 26 -2.14 21.96 -19.15
N LEU A 27 -2.38 22.62 -18.02
CA LEU A 27 -1.90 23.98 -17.74
C LEU A 27 -0.50 24.01 -17.09
N GLN A 28 0.13 22.84 -16.87
CA GLN A 28 1.44 22.70 -16.22
C GLN A 28 1.54 23.44 -14.86
N LEU A 29 0.42 23.53 -14.13
CA LEU A 29 0.35 24.25 -12.86
C LEU A 29 0.90 23.38 -11.72
N SER A 30 2.22 23.30 -11.60
CA SER A 30 2.94 22.49 -10.61
C SER A 30 2.49 22.74 -9.16
N ALA A 31 2.21 24.01 -8.80
CA ALA A 31 1.78 24.39 -7.46
C ALA A 31 0.34 23.97 -7.10
N PHE A 32 -0.49 23.58 -8.08
CA PHE A 32 -1.92 23.36 -7.87
C PHE A 32 -2.24 21.95 -7.34
N MET A 33 -1.31 21.00 -7.47
CA MET A 33 -1.37 19.68 -6.82
C MET A 33 -1.48 19.79 -5.30
N TYR A 34 -0.84 20.80 -4.69
CA TYR A 34 -0.93 21.12 -3.27
C TYR A 34 -2.36 21.48 -2.82
N VAL A 35 -3.22 21.93 -3.74
CA VAL A 35 -4.60 22.39 -3.46
C VAL A 35 -5.65 21.34 -3.84
N ILE A 36 -5.46 20.63 -4.95
CA ILE A 36 -6.38 19.55 -5.38
C ILE A 36 -6.27 18.35 -4.45
N PHE A 37 -5.04 17.97 -4.09
CA PHE A 37 -4.82 16.76 -3.33
C PHE A 37 -5.52 16.76 -1.97
N PRO A 38 -5.46 17.85 -1.17
CA PRO A 38 -6.22 17.96 0.07
C PRO A 38 -7.73 17.85 -0.12
N LEU A 39 -8.25 18.44 -1.19
CA LEU A 39 -9.67 18.39 -1.51
C LEU A 39 -10.11 16.96 -1.87
N LEU A 40 -9.30 16.26 -2.69
CA LEU A 40 -9.54 14.89 -3.10
C LEU A 40 -9.47 13.91 -1.92
N VAL A 41 -8.35 13.90 -1.19
CA VAL A 41 -8.13 12.96 -0.10
C VAL A 41 -9.00 13.32 1.10
N GLY A 42 -9.21 14.61 1.36
CA GLY A 42 -10.12 15.06 2.41
C GLY A 42 -11.57 14.64 2.16
N LEU A 43 -12.06 14.76 0.93
CA LEU A 43 -13.41 14.28 0.59
C LEU A 43 -13.51 12.76 0.59
N LEU A 44 -12.51 12.04 0.07
CA LEU A 44 -12.46 10.57 0.15
C LEU A 44 -12.49 10.07 1.59
N PHE A 45 -11.70 10.71 2.45
CA PHE A 45 -11.68 10.40 3.87
C PHE A 45 -13.07 10.63 4.43
N ALA A 46 -13.63 11.84 4.33
CA ALA A 46 -14.93 12.16 4.88
C ALA A 46 -16.08 11.25 4.39
N LEU A 47 -16.10 10.87 3.10
CA LEU A 47 -17.14 10.01 2.52
C LEU A 47 -17.00 8.53 2.91
N SER A 48 -15.83 8.11 3.40
CA SER A 48 -15.63 6.72 3.86
C SER A 48 -16.28 6.40 5.22
N TYR A 49 -16.90 7.38 5.89
CA TYR A 49 -17.47 7.24 7.23
C TYR A 49 -18.98 7.11 7.24
N ASN A 50 -19.50 6.51 8.32
CA ASN A 50 -20.93 6.24 8.54
C ASN A 50 -21.81 7.48 8.83
N GLY A 51 -21.45 8.67 8.34
CA GLY A 51 -22.33 9.85 8.33
C GLY A 51 -22.61 10.52 9.68
N ARG A 52 -21.86 10.21 10.75
CA ARG A 52 -21.94 10.92 12.04
C ARG A 52 -20.96 12.12 12.03
N ASN A 53 -21.39 13.27 12.54
CA ASN A 53 -20.61 14.52 12.63
C ASN A 53 -19.92 14.93 11.31
N VAL A 54 -20.69 14.95 10.22
CA VAL A 54 -20.18 15.17 8.85
C VAL A 54 -19.34 16.46 8.71
N SER A 55 -19.68 17.54 9.41
CA SER A 55 -18.94 18.81 9.34
C SER A 55 -17.55 18.73 9.99
N GLU A 56 -17.47 18.21 11.22
CA GLU A 56 -16.22 17.98 11.94
C GLU A 56 -15.31 17.02 11.16
N LEU A 57 -15.92 15.99 10.57
CA LEU A 57 -15.25 15.01 9.76
C LEU A 57 -14.69 15.59 8.46
N LEU A 58 -15.47 16.43 7.75
CA LEU A 58 -15.00 17.13 6.55
C LEU A 58 -13.83 18.05 6.89
N GLY A 59 -13.94 18.83 7.97
CA GLY A 59 -12.88 19.75 8.41
C GLY A 59 -11.58 19.03 8.77
N SER A 60 -11.65 17.99 9.61
CA SER A 60 -10.48 17.20 10.01
C SER A 60 -9.87 16.41 8.86
N SER A 61 -10.70 15.84 7.97
CA SER A 61 -10.23 15.14 6.77
C SER A 61 -9.48 16.08 5.83
N PHE A 62 -10.04 17.28 5.58
CA PHE A 62 -9.39 18.28 4.74
C PHE A 62 -8.09 18.79 5.37
N PHE A 63 -8.07 19.00 6.69
CA PHE A 63 -6.87 19.41 7.41
C PHE A 63 -5.76 18.35 7.32
N VAL A 64 -6.08 17.07 7.54
CA VAL A 64 -5.11 15.97 7.40
C VAL A 64 -4.61 15.87 5.96
N ALA A 65 -5.51 15.99 4.98
CA ALA A 65 -5.14 15.93 3.58
C ALA A 65 -4.26 17.14 3.16
N LEU A 66 -4.46 18.31 3.78
CA LEU A 66 -3.61 19.49 3.63
C LEU A 66 -2.22 19.27 4.22
N LEU A 67 -2.12 18.66 5.40
CA LEU A 67 -0.82 18.27 5.94
C LEU A 67 -0.10 17.29 5.01
N LEU A 68 -0.81 16.27 4.50
CA LEU A 68 -0.24 15.31 3.58
C LEU A 68 0.21 15.93 2.25
N SER A 69 -0.35 17.07 1.82
CA SER A 69 0.05 17.71 0.56
C SER A 69 1.29 18.59 0.67
N ILE A 70 1.71 19.02 1.88
CA ILE A 70 2.88 19.89 2.11
C ILE A 70 4.13 19.47 1.34
N PRO A 71 4.51 18.17 1.30
CA PRO A 71 5.70 17.77 0.57
C PRO A 71 5.66 18.09 -0.94
N PHE A 72 4.46 18.23 -1.54
CA PHE A 72 4.33 18.62 -2.94
C PHE A 72 4.59 20.10 -3.22
N ARG A 73 4.63 20.97 -2.20
CA ARG A 73 4.78 22.43 -2.39
C ARG A 73 6.13 22.83 -3.02
N GLY A 74 7.14 21.97 -2.94
CA GLY A 74 8.48 22.20 -3.51
C GLY A 74 8.87 21.21 -4.60
N TYR A 75 7.96 20.32 -5.02
CA TYR A 75 8.29 19.23 -5.93
C TYR A 75 7.84 19.56 -7.36
N GLY A 76 8.79 19.75 -8.27
CA GLY A 76 8.53 19.75 -9.70
C GLY A 76 8.27 18.31 -10.16
N ILE A 77 7.05 17.80 -9.95
CA ILE A 77 6.64 16.43 -10.33
C ILE A 77 6.94 16.11 -11.81
N TRP A 78 7.14 17.15 -12.63
CA TRP A 78 7.36 17.08 -14.07
C TRP A 78 8.77 17.50 -14.52
N GLU A 79 9.65 17.96 -13.62
CA GLU A 79 10.95 18.55 -14.01
C GLU A 79 12.18 17.72 -13.61
N SER A 80 12.07 16.72 -12.73
CA SER A 80 13.24 15.90 -12.35
C SER A 80 13.37 14.64 -13.21
N GLU A 81 14.03 14.76 -14.36
CA GLU A 81 14.62 13.61 -15.09
C GLU A 81 15.88 13.05 -14.39
N GLY A 82 16.40 13.78 -13.40
CA GLY A 82 17.48 13.32 -12.54
C GLY A 82 17.00 12.28 -11.54
N THR A 83 17.81 11.25 -11.33
CA THR A 83 17.70 10.10 -10.42
C THR A 83 17.59 10.45 -8.94
N SER A 84 16.78 11.44 -8.61
CA SER A 84 16.71 12.03 -7.29
C SER A 84 15.30 11.90 -6.74
N HIS A 85 15.26 11.22 -5.60
CA HIS A 85 14.21 11.21 -4.59
C HIS A 85 13.06 10.23 -4.82
N ILE A 86 12.91 9.32 -3.83
CA ILE A 86 11.70 8.61 -3.38
C ILE A 86 10.65 8.43 -4.46
N ASN A 87 10.39 7.18 -4.84
CA ASN A 87 9.28 6.86 -5.73
C ASN A 87 7.94 7.28 -5.09
N LEU A 88 7.59 8.55 -5.31
CA LEU A 88 6.42 9.25 -4.79
C LEU A 88 5.16 8.50 -5.20
N LEU A 89 5.16 7.93 -6.41
CA LEU A 89 4.05 7.13 -6.92
C LEU A 89 3.79 5.85 -6.11
N ILE A 90 4.78 5.35 -5.35
CA ILE A 90 4.65 4.14 -4.53
C ILE A 90 4.47 4.50 -3.06
N PHE A 91 5.37 5.30 -2.50
CA PHE A 91 5.42 5.54 -1.06
C PHE A 91 4.32 6.49 -0.58
N TYR A 92 3.94 7.47 -1.41
CA TYR A 92 2.93 8.43 -1.03
C TYR A 92 1.52 7.83 -0.89
N PRO A 93 1.03 6.97 -1.82
CA PRO A 93 -0.20 6.23 -1.60
C PRO A 93 -0.21 5.41 -0.32
N VAL A 94 0.92 4.78 0.04
CA VAL A 94 1.04 4.03 1.30
C VAL A 94 0.89 4.95 2.52
N LEU A 95 1.52 6.13 2.50
CA LEU A 95 1.37 7.12 3.56
C LEU A 95 -0.08 7.55 3.75
N VAL A 96 -0.75 7.89 2.64
CA VAL A 96 -2.15 8.32 2.62
C VAL A 96 -3.05 7.22 3.13
N TYR A 97 -2.80 5.98 2.72
CA TYR A 97 -3.54 4.80 3.16
C TYR A 97 -3.39 4.54 4.67
N ILE A 98 -2.17 4.56 5.22
CA ILE A 98 -1.99 4.35 6.67
C ILE A 98 -2.62 5.51 7.45
N THR A 99 -2.44 6.75 6.99
CA THR A 99 -3.05 7.94 7.61
C THR A 99 -4.58 7.85 7.60
N HIS A 100 -5.18 7.37 6.51
CA HIS A 100 -6.62 7.08 6.43
C HIS A 100 -7.05 6.11 7.52
N CYS A 101 -6.29 5.04 7.77
CA CYS A 101 -6.65 4.04 8.77
C CYS A 101 -6.67 4.63 10.20
N PHE A 102 -5.68 5.45 10.53
CA PHE A 102 -5.60 6.15 11.83
C PHE A 102 -6.70 7.19 11.97
N HIS A 103 -6.92 8.00 10.93
CA HIS A 103 -8.01 8.98 10.88
C HIS A 103 -9.36 8.28 11.06
N TYR A 104 -9.56 7.16 10.36
CA TYR A 104 -10.76 6.32 10.45
C TYR A 104 -11.02 5.87 11.88
N THR A 105 -10.00 5.32 12.52
CA THR A 105 -10.09 4.78 13.86
C THR A 105 -10.36 5.87 14.90
N TYR A 106 -9.74 7.04 14.75
CA TYR A 106 -9.93 8.19 15.65
C TYR A 106 -11.40 8.63 15.71
N HIS A 107 -12.03 8.82 14.55
CA HIS A 107 -13.44 9.24 14.49
C HIS A 107 -14.41 8.12 14.87
N HIS A 108 -14.09 6.86 14.57
CA HIS A 108 -14.91 5.73 15.00
C HIS A 108 -14.93 5.57 16.53
N ASN A 109 -13.83 5.96 17.20
CA ASN A 109 -13.70 5.97 18.65
C ASN A 109 -14.21 7.26 19.33
N GLY A 110 -14.98 8.09 18.62
CA GLY A 110 -15.56 9.31 19.20
C GLY A 110 -14.53 10.41 19.48
N GLY A 111 -13.41 10.43 18.77
CA GLY A 111 -12.35 11.45 18.95
C GLY A 111 -11.34 11.11 20.04
N HIS A 112 -11.25 9.85 20.47
CA HIS A 112 -10.26 9.41 21.44
C HIS A 112 -9.07 8.71 20.78
N TRP A 113 -7.86 9.09 21.18
CA TRP A 113 -6.59 8.50 20.73
C TRP A 113 -6.35 7.06 21.21
N ASN A 114 -7.21 6.52 22.09
CA ASN A 114 -7.14 5.13 22.49
C ASN A 114 -7.62 4.22 21.35
N MET A 115 -6.78 4.02 20.35
CA MET A 115 -7.13 3.29 19.11
C MET A 115 -7.11 1.78 19.34
N SER A 116 -8.26 1.15 19.10
CA SER A 116 -8.38 -0.29 19.06
C SER A 116 -7.65 -0.83 17.84
N TYR A 117 -6.75 -1.80 18.04
CA TYR A 117 -6.04 -2.45 16.94
C TYR A 117 -7.01 -3.14 15.97
N ALA A 118 -8.11 -3.70 16.50
CA ALA A 118 -9.14 -4.32 15.69
C ALA A 118 -9.81 -3.33 14.73
N LEU A 119 -10.05 -2.09 15.17
CA LEU A 119 -10.63 -1.02 14.34
C LEU A 119 -9.64 -0.51 13.29
N LEU A 120 -8.37 -0.34 13.68
CA LEU A 120 -7.30 0.05 12.75
C LEU A 120 -7.16 -0.98 11.61
N PHE A 121 -7.18 -2.26 11.97
CA PHE A 121 -7.08 -3.34 11.00
C PHE A 121 -8.36 -3.50 10.16
N GLU A 122 -9.52 -3.24 10.76
CA GLU A 122 -10.78 -3.13 10.02
C GLU A 122 -10.71 -2.03 8.96
N ALA A 123 -10.25 -0.83 9.33
CA ALA A 123 -10.06 0.28 8.40
C ALA A 123 -9.13 -0.11 7.26
N ALA A 124 -7.96 -0.66 7.59
CA ALA A 124 -6.97 -1.12 6.62
C ALA A 124 -7.58 -2.10 5.61
N TRP A 125 -8.18 -3.19 6.07
CA TRP A 125 -8.72 -4.20 5.17
C TRP A 125 -9.90 -3.73 4.33
N ASN A 126 -10.81 -2.94 4.92
CA ASN A 126 -11.95 -2.42 4.17
C ASN A 126 -11.47 -1.47 3.07
N THR A 127 -10.54 -0.57 3.39
CA THR A 127 -9.96 0.37 2.42
C THR A 127 -9.17 -0.38 1.36
N LEU A 128 -8.35 -1.38 1.73
CA LEU A 128 -7.59 -2.19 0.77
C LEU A 128 -8.50 -2.90 -0.22
N ILE A 129 -9.53 -3.61 0.27
CA ILE A 129 -10.48 -4.34 -0.58
C ILE A 129 -11.24 -3.37 -1.49
N LEU A 130 -11.63 -2.22 -0.96
CA LEU A 130 -12.31 -1.18 -1.73
C LEU A 130 -11.43 -0.60 -2.85
N LEU A 131 -10.16 -0.31 -2.55
CA LEU A 131 -9.19 0.17 -3.53
C LEU A 131 -8.88 -0.89 -4.58
N LEU A 132 -8.74 -2.16 -4.19
CA LEU A 132 -8.58 -3.28 -5.12
C LEU A 132 -9.78 -3.41 -6.05
N PHE A 133 -11.00 -3.32 -5.51
CA PHE A 133 -12.22 -3.33 -6.31
C PHE A 133 -12.27 -2.15 -7.29
N GLY A 134 -11.97 -0.94 -6.81
CA GLY A 134 -11.90 0.26 -7.65
C GLY A 134 -10.87 0.14 -8.77
N THR A 135 -9.69 -0.41 -8.46
CA THR A 135 -8.60 -0.63 -9.43
C THR A 135 -8.97 -1.69 -10.45
N LEU A 136 -9.57 -2.80 -10.02
CA LEU A 136 -10.05 -3.85 -10.91
C LEU A 136 -11.15 -3.31 -11.84
N PHE A 137 -12.10 -2.57 -11.29
CA PHE A 137 -13.16 -1.93 -12.08
C PHE A 137 -12.57 -0.97 -13.11
N MET A 138 -11.66 -0.08 -12.68
CA MET A 138 -10.94 0.85 -13.55
C MET A 138 -10.23 0.13 -14.69
N TYR A 139 -9.50 -0.95 -14.40
CA TYR A 139 -8.77 -1.72 -15.41
C TYR A 139 -9.73 -2.42 -16.39
N LEU A 140 -10.76 -3.09 -15.89
CA LEU A 140 -11.74 -3.80 -16.72
C LEU A 140 -12.52 -2.82 -17.61
N SER A 141 -13.05 -1.73 -17.04
CA SER A 141 -13.77 -0.71 -17.79
C SER A 141 -12.88 0.04 -18.76
N GLY A 142 -11.63 0.33 -18.39
CA GLY A 142 -10.63 0.91 -19.28
C GLY A 142 -10.40 0.03 -20.50
N ASN A 143 -10.23 -1.28 -20.30
CA ASN A 143 -10.09 -2.25 -21.39
C ASN A 143 -11.36 -2.38 -22.25
N LEU A 144 -12.55 -2.32 -21.64
CA LEU A 144 -13.82 -2.32 -22.38
C LEU A 144 -13.98 -1.08 -23.27
N ILE A 145 -13.28 0.02 -22.98
CA ILE A 145 -13.24 1.21 -23.84
C ILE A 145 -12.11 1.08 -24.87
N LEU A 146 -10.94 0.59 -24.43
CA LEU A 146 -9.75 0.47 -25.26
C LEU A 146 -9.93 -0.53 -26.41
N TYR A 147 -10.42 -1.75 -26.15
CA TYR A 147 -10.51 -2.78 -27.19
C TYR A 147 -11.45 -2.41 -28.34
N PRO A 148 -12.67 -1.89 -28.11
CA PRO A 148 -13.48 -1.36 -29.20
C PRO A 148 -12.79 -0.19 -29.90
N SER A 149 -12.14 0.72 -29.17
CA SER A 149 -11.44 1.85 -29.79
C SER A 149 -10.32 1.38 -30.74
N PHE A 150 -9.59 0.32 -30.38
CA PHE A 150 -8.57 -0.32 -31.21
C PHE A 150 -9.17 -0.98 -32.45
N LEU A 151 -10.32 -1.66 -32.33
CA LEU A 151 -11.02 -2.21 -33.49
C LEU A 151 -11.49 -1.11 -34.45
N PHE A 152 -12.03 0.00 -33.92
CA PHE A 152 -12.45 1.16 -34.72
C PHE A 152 -11.29 1.86 -35.43
N ASP A 153 -10.12 1.93 -34.80
CA ASP A 153 -8.87 2.43 -35.42
C ASP A 153 -8.51 1.60 -36.66
N SER A 154 -8.62 0.28 -36.57
CA SER A 154 -8.26 -0.63 -37.66
C SER A 154 -9.21 -0.59 -38.86
N ILE A 155 -10.46 -0.15 -38.69
CA ILE A 155 -11.51 -0.23 -39.72
C ILE A 155 -11.91 1.13 -40.27
N TYR A 156 -11.96 2.18 -39.43
CA TYR A 156 -12.63 3.44 -39.79
C TYR A 156 -11.86 4.71 -39.40
N SER A 157 -11.53 4.88 -38.12
CA SER A 157 -11.02 6.15 -37.61
C SER A 157 -10.18 5.96 -36.36
N SER A 158 -8.97 6.52 -36.41
CA SER A 158 -8.02 6.53 -35.31
C SER A 158 -8.36 7.51 -34.19
N PHE A 159 -9.43 8.29 -34.33
CA PHE A 159 -9.77 9.35 -33.39
C PHE A 159 -9.97 8.84 -31.95
N LEU A 160 -10.81 7.83 -31.75
CA LEU A 160 -11.12 7.31 -30.40
C LEU A 160 -9.90 6.62 -29.78
N TYR A 161 -9.19 5.81 -30.56
CA TYR A 161 -7.98 5.15 -30.10
C TYR A 161 -6.92 6.17 -29.69
N ASN A 162 -6.66 7.18 -30.53
CA ASN A 162 -5.70 8.24 -30.20
C ASN A 162 -6.11 9.04 -28.95
N ARG A 163 -7.41 9.25 -28.71
CA ARG A 163 -7.83 9.90 -27.45
C ARG A 163 -7.59 9.01 -26.23
N VAL A 164 -7.86 7.71 -26.32
CA VAL A 164 -7.73 6.79 -25.18
C VAL A 164 -6.28 6.37 -24.91
N SER A 165 -5.49 6.10 -25.96
CA SER A 165 -4.16 5.50 -25.84
C SER A 165 -3.02 6.51 -25.90
N THR A 166 -3.11 7.56 -26.73
CA THR A 166 -1.99 8.49 -26.96
C THR A 166 -2.18 9.86 -26.31
N ASN A 167 -3.41 10.28 -26.02
CA ASN A 167 -3.66 11.52 -25.30
C ASN A 167 -3.54 11.31 -23.78
N GLY A 168 -2.37 11.62 -23.22
CA GLY A 168 -2.09 11.45 -21.79
C GLY A 168 -3.10 12.15 -20.87
N ALA A 169 -3.59 13.34 -21.25
CA ALA A 169 -4.56 14.08 -20.45
C ALA A 169 -5.93 13.38 -20.39
N PHE A 170 -6.46 12.93 -21.53
CA PHE A 170 -7.72 12.19 -21.58
C PHE A 170 -7.61 10.82 -20.93
N SER A 171 -6.48 10.13 -21.11
CA SER A 171 -6.21 8.85 -20.45
C SER A 171 -6.20 8.99 -18.93
N LEU A 172 -5.52 10.01 -18.40
CA LEU A 172 -5.50 10.33 -16.97
C LEU A 172 -6.90 10.67 -16.43
N PHE A 173 -7.65 11.52 -17.14
CA PHE A 173 -9.05 11.81 -16.82
C PHE A 173 -9.87 10.52 -16.68
N LEU A 174 -9.79 9.65 -17.70
CA LEU A 174 -10.59 8.45 -17.80
C LEU A 174 -10.24 7.45 -16.68
N ILE A 175 -8.96 7.22 -16.44
CA ILE A 175 -8.45 6.32 -15.40
C ILE A 175 -8.92 6.78 -14.01
N LEU A 176 -8.72 8.06 -13.68
CA LEU A 176 -9.16 8.62 -12.40
C LEU A 176 -10.68 8.53 -12.24
N PHE A 177 -11.43 8.92 -13.27
CA PHE A 177 -12.89 8.89 -13.20
C PHE A 177 -13.42 7.47 -12.99
N LEU A 178 -12.91 6.49 -13.73
CA LEU A 178 -13.29 5.09 -13.59
C LEU A 178 -12.89 4.51 -12.24
N LEU A 179 -11.74 4.91 -11.67
CA LEU A 179 -11.32 4.51 -10.32
C LEU A 179 -12.33 4.99 -9.27
N PHE A 180 -12.70 6.26 -9.29
CA PHE A 180 -13.68 6.82 -8.36
C PHE A 180 -15.07 6.21 -8.54
N LEU A 181 -15.47 5.92 -9.77
CA LEU A 181 -16.71 5.21 -10.06
C LEU A 181 -16.70 3.81 -9.43
N GLY A 182 -15.60 3.06 -9.62
CA GLY A 182 -15.39 1.77 -8.98
C GLY A 182 -15.42 1.84 -7.44
N ILE A 183 -14.74 2.82 -6.84
CA ILE A 183 -14.78 3.07 -5.39
C ILE A 183 -16.22 3.38 -4.93
N GLY A 184 -16.98 4.18 -5.69
CA GLY A 184 -18.38 4.50 -5.39
C GLY A 184 -19.27 3.26 -5.38
N ILE A 185 -19.14 2.41 -6.40
CA ILE A 185 -19.86 1.12 -6.47
C ILE A 185 -19.45 0.22 -5.30
N GLY A 186 -18.16 0.17 -4.95
CA GLY A 186 -17.66 -0.61 -3.83
C GLY A 186 -18.21 -0.14 -2.48
N GLN A 187 -18.26 1.17 -2.25
CA GLN A 187 -18.84 1.78 -1.05
C GLN A 187 -20.34 1.50 -0.93
N TYR A 188 -21.07 1.57 -2.04
CA TYR A 188 -22.49 1.19 -2.06
C TYR A 188 -22.70 -0.26 -1.60
N ASN A 189 -21.75 -1.15 -1.92
CA ASN A 189 -21.79 -2.57 -1.56
C ASN A 189 -20.89 -2.92 -0.36
N ILE A 190 -20.62 -1.98 0.55
CA ILE A 190 -19.64 -2.18 1.64
C ILE A 190 -19.92 -3.42 2.51
N LYS A 191 -21.20 -3.80 2.69
CA LYS A 191 -21.58 -5.03 3.41
C LYS A 191 -21.02 -6.30 2.74
N VAL A 192 -21.06 -6.35 1.41
CA VAL A 192 -20.51 -7.48 0.63
C VAL A 192 -18.99 -7.47 0.73
N LEU A 193 -18.35 -6.30 0.67
CA LEU A 193 -16.90 -6.18 0.86
C LEU A 193 -16.47 -6.61 2.27
N HIS A 194 -17.27 -6.33 3.30
CA HIS A 194 -17.03 -6.87 4.64
C HIS A 194 -17.11 -8.40 4.68
N GLN A 195 -18.06 -9.02 3.97
CA GLN A 195 -18.12 -10.48 3.86
C GLN A 195 -16.88 -11.03 3.14
N LEU A 196 -16.44 -10.38 2.05
CA LEU A 196 -15.22 -10.75 1.33
C LEU A 196 -13.98 -10.69 2.23
N ARG A 197 -13.89 -9.71 3.13
CA ARG A 197 -12.83 -9.62 4.15
C ARG A 197 -12.77 -10.86 5.04
N PHE A 198 -13.92 -11.35 5.51
CA PHE A 198 -13.96 -12.57 6.33
C PHE A 198 -13.51 -13.80 5.55
N ILE A 199 -13.88 -13.90 4.27
CA ILE A 199 -13.43 -14.98 3.37
C ILE A 199 -11.92 -14.91 3.18
N LEU A 200 -11.38 -13.75 2.77
CA LEU A 200 -9.94 -13.55 2.55
C LEU A 200 -9.11 -13.90 3.79
N ARG A 201 -9.57 -13.49 4.97
CA ARG A 201 -8.91 -13.85 6.24
C ARG A 201 -8.94 -15.35 6.48
N THR A 202 -10.08 -16.00 6.25
CA THR A 202 -10.20 -17.46 6.34
C THR A 202 -9.20 -18.15 5.40
N CYS A 203 -9.05 -17.67 4.17
CA CYS A 203 -8.05 -18.16 3.24
C CYS A 203 -6.61 -17.99 3.77
N MET A 204 -6.29 -16.85 4.39
CA MET A 204 -4.95 -16.61 4.96
C MET A 204 -4.56 -17.62 6.04
N TYR A 205 -5.52 -18.05 6.87
CA TYR A 205 -5.26 -19.12 7.85
C TYR A 205 -4.85 -20.43 7.17
N TYR A 206 -5.50 -20.80 6.07
CA TYR A 206 -5.20 -22.03 5.32
C TYR A 206 -3.97 -21.90 4.43
N PHE A 207 -3.64 -20.68 3.98
CA PHE A 207 -2.45 -20.41 3.18
C PHE A 207 -1.18 -20.21 4.01
N LEU A 208 -1.28 -20.02 5.33
CA LEU A 208 -0.11 -19.84 6.19
C LEU A 208 0.90 -21.00 6.09
N PRO A 209 0.51 -22.30 6.13
CA PRO A 209 1.45 -23.40 5.95
C PRO A 209 2.18 -23.36 4.60
N PHE A 210 1.49 -22.93 3.53
CA PHE A 210 2.10 -22.73 2.22
C PHE A 210 3.11 -21.59 2.24
N LEU A 211 2.80 -20.49 2.92
CA LEU A 211 3.75 -19.39 3.11
C LEU A 211 5.02 -19.86 3.85
N VAL A 212 4.86 -20.66 4.90
CA VAL A 212 6.01 -21.25 5.62
C VAL A 212 6.82 -22.15 4.71
N LEU A 213 6.16 -23.05 3.97
CA LEU A 213 6.82 -23.97 3.04
C LEU A 213 7.59 -23.21 1.96
N THR A 214 6.99 -22.20 1.34
CA THR A 214 7.64 -21.35 0.32
C THR A 214 8.85 -20.64 0.91
N SER A 215 8.71 -20.05 2.09
CA SER A 215 9.79 -19.28 2.70
C SER A 215 10.97 -20.17 3.14
N VAL A 216 10.69 -21.36 3.67
CA VAL A 216 11.72 -22.37 3.99
C VAL A 216 12.38 -22.91 2.73
N THR A 217 11.61 -23.22 1.69
CA THR A 217 12.15 -23.69 0.41
C THR A 217 13.08 -22.66 -0.20
N PHE A 218 12.66 -21.39 -0.25
CA PHE A 218 13.48 -20.30 -0.73
C PHE A 218 14.77 -20.16 0.09
N PHE A 219 14.69 -20.24 1.42
CA PHE A 219 15.85 -20.18 2.30
C PHE A 219 16.84 -21.34 2.05
N ILE A 220 16.35 -22.57 1.84
CA ILE A 220 17.21 -23.73 1.51
C ILE A 220 17.90 -23.53 0.16
N LEU A 221 17.15 -23.10 -0.86
CA LEU A 221 17.70 -22.83 -2.20
C LEU A 221 18.75 -21.72 -2.18
N PHE A 222 18.49 -20.66 -1.41
CA PHE A 222 19.44 -19.59 -1.15
C PHE A 222 20.70 -20.10 -0.44
N TRP A 223 20.56 -20.94 0.58
CA TRP A 223 21.70 -21.50 1.31
C TRP A 223 22.60 -22.37 0.43
N GLN A 224 22.02 -23.06 -0.55
CA GLN A 224 22.75 -23.91 -1.50
C GLN A 224 23.41 -23.11 -2.64
N ASN A 225 22.89 -21.94 -2.98
CA ASN A 225 23.37 -21.12 -4.10
C ASN A 225 23.79 -19.72 -3.63
N THR A 226 25.05 -19.59 -3.23
CA THR A 226 25.59 -18.33 -2.68
C THR A 226 25.94 -17.27 -3.74
N ASP A 227 26.01 -17.66 -5.02
CA ASP A 227 26.33 -16.77 -6.15
C ASP A 227 25.11 -16.02 -6.73
N LEU A 228 23.98 -16.01 -6.01
CA LEU A 228 22.78 -15.28 -6.44
C LEU A 228 22.99 -13.76 -6.36
N ASN A 229 22.42 -13.04 -7.34
CA ASN A 229 22.44 -11.58 -7.36
C ASN A 229 21.83 -11.02 -6.05
N PRO A 230 22.53 -10.14 -5.31
CA PRO A 230 22.04 -9.53 -4.09
C PRO A 230 20.65 -8.89 -4.22
N ASN A 231 20.33 -8.26 -5.36
CA ASN A 231 19.00 -7.67 -5.59
C ASN A 231 17.90 -8.74 -5.55
N ILE A 232 18.10 -9.90 -6.16
CA ILE A 232 17.10 -10.99 -6.16
C ILE A 232 16.87 -11.48 -4.73
N ILE A 233 17.95 -11.67 -3.97
CA ILE A 233 17.88 -12.12 -2.58
C ILE A 233 17.10 -11.11 -1.73
N ILE A 234 17.43 -9.83 -1.84
CA ILE A 234 16.78 -8.76 -1.07
C ILE A 234 15.31 -8.65 -1.46
N SER A 235 14.97 -8.58 -2.75
CA SER A 235 13.59 -8.50 -3.24
C SER A 235 12.75 -9.68 -2.76
N ALA A 236 13.24 -10.91 -2.92
CA ALA A 236 12.50 -12.10 -2.51
C ALA A 236 12.25 -12.14 -1.00
N PHE A 237 13.26 -11.88 -0.17
CA PHE A 237 13.07 -11.83 1.29
C PHE A 237 12.21 -10.66 1.73
N PHE A 238 12.25 -9.53 1.02
CA PHE A 238 11.38 -8.37 1.28
C PHE A 238 9.92 -8.69 0.97
N ASP A 239 9.63 -9.31 -0.19
CA ASP A 239 8.28 -9.74 -0.56
C ASP A 239 7.73 -10.78 0.43
N LEU A 240 8.53 -11.79 0.77
CA LEU A 240 8.17 -12.78 1.79
C LEU A 240 7.92 -12.11 3.14
N THR A 241 8.69 -11.10 3.52
CA THR A 241 8.49 -10.33 4.76
C THR A 241 7.15 -9.60 4.75
N LEU A 242 6.81 -8.91 3.66
CA LEU A 242 5.53 -8.19 3.52
C LEU A 242 4.34 -9.14 3.63
N VAL A 243 4.37 -10.24 2.90
CA VAL A 243 3.31 -11.27 2.94
C VAL A 243 3.23 -11.89 4.35
N SER A 244 4.36 -12.12 5.01
CA SER A 244 4.41 -12.65 6.38
C SER A 244 3.75 -11.74 7.40
N ILE A 245 4.06 -10.45 7.37
CA ILE A 245 3.47 -9.46 8.27
C ILE A 245 1.95 -9.42 8.06
N LEU A 246 1.50 -9.43 6.81
CA LEU A 246 0.08 -9.42 6.47
C LEU A 246 -0.65 -10.66 7.02
N PHE A 247 -0.08 -11.86 6.83
CA PHE A 247 -0.67 -13.11 7.31
C PHE A 247 -0.68 -13.21 8.83
N LEU A 248 0.41 -12.80 9.49
CA LEU A 248 0.50 -12.79 10.95
C LEU A 248 -0.49 -11.80 11.55
N ASN A 249 -0.66 -10.62 10.97
CA ASN A 249 -1.67 -9.65 11.43
C ASN A 249 -3.11 -10.15 11.21
N ALA A 250 -3.37 -10.86 10.10
CA ALA A 250 -4.67 -11.50 9.88
C ALA A 250 -4.98 -12.58 10.94
N TYR A 251 -3.95 -13.28 11.42
CA TYR A 251 -4.08 -14.33 12.43
C TYR A 251 -4.45 -13.80 13.83
N TYR A 252 -3.84 -12.70 14.27
CA TYR A 252 -3.94 -12.22 15.66
C TYR A 252 -5.10 -11.25 15.92
N GLN A 253 -5.99 -11.05 14.96
CA GLN A 253 -6.97 -9.97 14.98
C GLN A 253 -8.15 -10.18 15.96
N PHE A 254 -8.58 -11.43 16.21
CA PHE A 254 -9.69 -11.71 17.11
C PHE A 254 -9.18 -12.25 18.44
N GLY A 255 -9.44 -11.48 19.49
CA GLY A 255 -9.38 -11.94 20.86
C GLY A 255 -10.28 -13.17 21.05
N ASN A 256 -9.65 -14.34 21.00
CA ASN A 256 -9.98 -15.51 21.80
C ASN A 256 -11.24 -16.37 21.52
N ASN A 257 -12.14 -16.08 20.57
CA ASN A 257 -13.48 -16.70 20.64
C ASN A 257 -14.06 -17.55 19.50
N GLU A 258 -13.43 -17.79 18.34
CA GLU A 258 -14.15 -18.58 17.29
C GLU A 258 -13.46 -19.77 16.62
N LYS A 259 -12.31 -20.21 17.13
CA LYS A 259 -11.94 -21.63 17.02
C LYS A 259 -10.85 -21.90 18.04
N LYS A 260 -10.94 -23.05 18.70
CA LYS A 260 -9.77 -23.73 19.25
C LYS A 260 -8.75 -23.86 18.11
N GLN A 261 -7.90 -22.84 17.97
CA GLN A 261 -6.83 -22.76 16.99
C GLN A 261 -6.05 -24.06 17.10
N LEU A 262 -5.92 -24.78 15.99
CA LEU A 262 -5.24 -26.07 15.95
C LEU A 262 -3.89 -25.93 16.65
N ALA A 263 -3.66 -26.70 17.72
CA ALA A 263 -2.49 -26.52 18.58
C ALA A 263 -1.16 -26.56 17.81
N TRP A 264 -1.10 -27.32 16.72
CA TRP A 264 0.06 -27.39 15.82
C TRP A 264 0.34 -26.05 15.09
N LEU A 265 -0.72 -25.30 14.74
CA LEU A 265 -0.60 -24.02 14.05
C LEU A 265 0.04 -22.96 14.96
N ASN A 266 -0.20 -23.03 16.27
CA ASN A 266 0.44 -22.15 17.24
C ASN A 266 1.96 -22.39 17.34
N GLY A 267 2.40 -23.65 17.27
CA GLY A 267 3.82 -23.99 17.23
C GLY A 267 4.50 -23.45 15.96
N LEU A 268 3.87 -23.70 14.81
CA LEU A 268 4.32 -23.21 13.51
C LEU A 268 4.42 -21.67 13.50
N LEU A 269 3.42 -20.96 14.02
CA LEU A 269 3.43 -19.49 14.11
C LEU A 269 4.57 -18.94 14.96
N ARG A 270 4.86 -19.58 16.09
CA ARG A 270 5.98 -19.17 16.96
C ARG A 270 7.32 -19.34 16.24
N GLY A 271 7.54 -20.49 15.61
CA GLY A 271 8.75 -20.72 14.81
C GLY A 271 8.85 -19.72 13.65
N TYR A 272 7.73 -19.47 12.97
CA TYR A 272 7.69 -18.58 11.81
C TYR A 272 7.98 -17.12 12.17
N LYS A 273 7.54 -16.63 13.33
CA LYS A 273 7.88 -15.28 13.83
C LYS A 273 9.38 -15.08 14.02
N VAL A 274 10.09 -16.10 14.51
CA VAL A 274 11.55 -16.06 14.64
C VAL A 274 12.20 -16.15 13.26
N PHE A 275 11.69 -17.02 12.40
CA PHE A 275 12.15 -17.14 11.02
C PHE A 275 11.98 -15.85 10.21
N LEU A 276 10.90 -15.09 10.43
CA LEU A 276 10.69 -13.77 9.86
C LEU A 276 11.84 -12.81 10.19
N LEU A 277 12.31 -12.78 11.45
CA LEU A 277 13.47 -11.97 11.82
C LEU A 277 14.73 -12.43 11.08
N ILE A 278 14.94 -13.74 10.91
CA ILE A 278 16.10 -14.28 10.16
C ILE A 278 16.07 -13.79 8.71
N MET A 279 14.92 -13.88 8.03
CA MET A 279 14.75 -13.37 6.66
C MET A 279 15.09 -11.89 6.55
N ILE A 280 14.60 -11.09 7.51
CA ILE A 280 14.83 -9.64 7.55
C ILE A 280 16.31 -9.32 7.81
N LEU A 281 16.98 -10.07 8.68
CA LEU A 281 18.42 -9.92 8.94
C LEU A 281 19.25 -10.23 7.70
N ILE A 282 18.89 -11.27 6.94
CA ILE A 282 19.57 -11.62 5.69
C ILE A 282 19.38 -10.50 4.65
N ALA A 283 18.14 -10.03 4.44
CA ALA A 283 17.86 -8.94 3.52
C ALA A 283 18.63 -7.66 3.91
N ASN A 284 18.64 -7.29 5.19
CA ASN A 284 19.41 -6.15 5.69
C ASN A 284 20.92 -6.35 5.45
N TYR A 285 21.47 -7.51 5.79
CA TYR A 285 22.89 -7.80 5.59
C TYR A 285 23.30 -7.63 4.13
N TYR A 286 22.54 -8.21 3.19
CA TYR A 286 22.84 -8.09 1.76
C TYR A 286 22.67 -6.65 1.26
N ALA A 287 21.63 -5.95 1.70
CA ALA A 287 21.40 -4.54 1.35
C ALA A 287 22.57 -3.66 1.78
N PHE A 288 22.98 -3.72 3.05
CA PHE A 288 24.09 -2.91 3.56
C PHE A 288 25.46 -3.34 3.01
N ARG A 289 25.64 -4.63 2.73
CA ARG A 289 26.94 -5.14 2.27
C ARG A 289 27.17 -4.90 0.78
N TYR A 290 26.15 -5.04 -0.06
CA TYR A 290 26.33 -5.12 -1.51
C TYR A 290 25.61 -4.04 -2.32
N MET A 291 24.69 -3.28 -1.72
CA MET A 291 23.88 -2.30 -2.46
C MET A 291 24.11 -0.87 -1.98
N SER A 292 23.83 0.07 -2.88
CA SER A 292 23.61 1.48 -2.59
C SER A 292 22.16 1.66 -2.13
N LEU A 293 21.97 2.33 -0.99
CA LEU A 293 20.68 2.46 -0.32
C LEU A 293 20.27 3.92 -0.22
N GLU A 294 19.11 4.23 -0.78
CA GLU A 294 18.46 5.52 -0.58
C GLU A 294 17.84 5.62 0.83
N PHE A 295 17.62 6.84 1.30
CA PHE A 295 17.08 7.10 2.64
C PHE A 295 15.71 6.45 2.92
N ASN A 296 14.80 6.41 1.95
CA ASN A 296 13.52 5.69 2.05
C ASN A 296 13.70 4.18 2.21
N GLN A 297 14.63 3.58 1.46
CA GLN A 297 14.95 2.16 1.56
C GLN A 297 15.52 1.84 2.93
N LEU A 298 16.39 2.71 3.46
CA LEU A 298 16.90 2.63 4.82
C LEU A 298 15.77 2.64 5.86
N ILE A 299 14.79 3.55 5.70
CA ILE A 299 13.60 3.61 6.58
C ILE A 299 12.83 2.29 6.51
N CYS A 300 12.54 1.76 5.31
CA CYS A 300 11.84 0.50 5.13
C CYS A 300 12.56 -0.69 5.78
N LEU A 301 13.87 -0.81 5.55
CA LEU A 301 14.70 -1.88 6.10
C LEU A 301 14.79 -1.80 7.64
N THR A 302 14.92 -0.58 8.17
CA THR A 302 14.96 -0.32 9.61
C THR A 302 13.64 -0.68 10.28
N ILE A 303 12.51 -0.31 9.66
CA ILE A 303 11.18 -0.60 10.21
C ILE A 303 10.84 -2.08 10.09
N ALA A 304 11.23 -2.73 8.99
CA ALA A 304 11.16 -4.18 8.87
C ALA A 304 11.97 -4.86 9.99
N PHE A 305 13.19 -4.41 10.26
CA PHE A 305 14.01 -4.93 11.36
C PHE A 305 13.31 -4.83 12.72
N PHE A 306 12.80 -3.65 13.09
CA PHE A 306 12.09 -3.48 14.35
C PHE A 306 10.79 -4.32 14.42
N LEU A 307 10.04 -4.42 13.32
CA LEU A 307 8.89 -5.33 13.22
C LEU A 307 9.32 -6.78 13.45
N GLY A 308 10.40 -7.23 12.80
CA GLY A 308 10.97 -8.56 12.99
C GLY A 308 11.33 -8.83 14.45
N CYS A 309 11.97 -7.87 15.13
CA CYS A 309 12.32 -7.98 16.54
C CYS A 309 11.08 -8.11 17.43
N ILE A 310 10.05 -7.29 17.22
CA ILE A 310 8.80 -7.35 17.99
C ILE A 310 8.11 -8.71 17.80
N TYR A 311 8.07 -9.22 16.57
CA TYR A 311 7.41 -10.48 16.25
C TYR A 311 8.19 -11.65 16.84
N ALA A 312 9.50 -11.70 16.67
CA ALA A 312 10.36 -12.71 17.28
C ALA A 312 10.25 -12.68 18.81
N TYR A 313 10.29 -11.50 19.43
CA TYR A 313 10.11 -11.35 20.88
C TYR A 313 8.74 -11.88 21.35
N SER A 314 7.67 -11.60 20.59
CA SER A 314 6.33 -12.12 20.89
C SER A 314 6.24 -13.65 20.80
N ALA A 315 7.13 -14.32 20.06
CA ALA A 315 7.12 -15.77 19.90
C ALA A 315 7.43 -16.50 21.22
N PHE A 316 8.18 -15.87 22.11
CA PHE A 316 8.59 -16.41 23.41
C PHE A 316 7.59 -16.09 24.54
N ARG A 317 6.45 -15.49 24.22
CA ARG A 317 5.44 -15.06 25.21
C ARG A 317 4.15 -15.88 25.12
N PRO A 318 3.37 -15.98 26.22
CA PRO A 318 2.07 -16.62 26.22
C PRO A 318 1.07 -15.86 25.34
N GLY A 319 0.04 -16.55 24.82
CA GLY A 319 -0.80 -16.07 23.71
C GLY A 319 -1.35 -14.64 23.86
N LYS A 320 -1.92 -14.30 25.02
CA LYS A 320 -2.49 -12.96 25.27
C LYS A 320 -1.42 -11.86 25.32
N GLU A 321 -0.28 -12.13 25.95
CA GLU A 321 0.84 -11.18 26.02
C GLU A 321 1.50 -11.01 24.65
N ALA A 322 1.72 -12.12 23.94
CA ALA A 322 2.25 -12.11 22.58
C ALA A 322 1.38 -11.27 21.64
N GLN A 323 0.06 -11.42 21.73
CA GLN A 323 -0.90 -10.62 20.97
C GLN A 323 -0.77 -9.14 21.33
N LYS A 324 -0.82 -8.78 22.62
CA LYS A 324 -0.70 -7.38 23.07
C LYS A 324 0.59 -6.71 22.56
N ILE A 325 1.73 -7.40 22.67
CA ILE A 325 3.03 -6.92 22.17
C ILE A 325 2.98 -6.63 20.67
N MET A 326 2.39 -7.53 19.88
CA MET A 326 2.27 -7.32 18.43
C MET A 326 1.33 -6.16 18.10
N GLU A 327 0.17 -6.07 18.76
CA GLU A 327 -0.80 -5.01 18.54
C GLU A 327 -0.23 -3.63 18.84
N GLU A 328 0.42 -3.47 20.00
CA GLU A 328 1.09 -2.23 20.38
C GLU A 328 2.27 -1.92 19.46
N GLY A 329 3.12 -2.91 19.21
CA GLY A 329 4.27 -2.78 18.33
C GLY A 329 3.91 -2.33 16.91
N ASN A 330 2.91 -2.96 16.29
CA ASN A 330 2.41 -2.58 14.97
C ASN A 330 1.85 -1.15 14.97
N LYS A 331 1.08 -0.76 16.00
CA LYS A 331 0.53 0.61 16.11
C LYS A 331 1.64 1.65 16.18
N TYR A 332 2.60 1.47 17.09
CA TYR A 332 3.68 2.43 17.28
C TYR A 332 4.62 2.48 16.07
N LEU A 333 4.99 1.33 15.50
CA LEU A 333 5.83 1.30 14.31
C LEU A 333 5.13 1.87 13.08
N ALA A 334 3.81 1.73 12.95
CA ALA A 334 3.07 2.40 11.88
C ALA A 334 3.12 3.94 12.01
N ILE A 335 3.04 4.48 13.23
CA ILE A 335 3.18 5.93 13.49
C ILE A 335 4.62 6.40 13.16
N VAL A 336 5.62 5.65 13.60
CA VAL A 336 7.03 5.92 13.27
C VAL A 336 7.26 5.86 11.76
N PHE A 337 6.69 4.86 11.08
CA PHE A 337 6.76 4.70 9.62
C PHE A 337 6.15 5.89 8.90
N MET A 338 4.93 6.29 9.25
CA MET A 338 4.28 7.45 8.66
C MET A 338 5.10 8.72 8.84
N THR A 339 5.63 8.95 10.04
CA THR A 339 6.41 10.15 10.37
C THR A 339 7.73 10.16 9.59
N ALA A 340 8.47 9.05 9.61
CA ALA A 340 9.74 8.92 8.90
C ALA A 340 9.56 9.08 7.39
N LEU A 341 8.53 8.45 6.83
CA LEU A 341 8.24 8.54 5.40
C LEU A 341 7.80 9.96 5.00
N TYR A 342 6.93 10.59 5.80
CA TYR A 342 6.53 11.98 5.57
C TYR A 342 7.73 12.92 5.58
N LEU A 343 8.67 12.74 6.52
CA LEU A 343 9.93 13.50 6.56
C LEU A 343 10.83 13.20 5.36
N ALA A 344 10.93 11.94 4.94
CA ALA A 344 11.74 11.54 3.81
C ALA A 344 11.29 12.21 2.51
N ILE A 345 9.97 12.39 2.32
CA ILE A 345 9.40 13.03 1.12
C ILE A 345 9.74 14.52 1.01
N PHE A 346 10.27 15.17 2.07
CA PHE A 346 10.73 16.54 1.94
C PHE A 346 11.96 16.64 1.03
N PRO A 347 11.97 17.62 0.09
CA PRO A 347 13.03 17.76 -0.92
C PRO A 347 14.43 18.04 -0.35
N SER A 348 14.57 18.31 0.95
CA SER A 348 15.85 18.57 1.62
C SER A 348 16.59 17.31 2.08
N PHE A 349 16.01 16.12 1.95
CA PHE A 349 16.65 14.86 2.39
C PHE A 349 17.20 14.08 1.20
N ASP A 350 18.39 14.47 0.74
CA ASP A 350 19.17 13.69 -0.24
C ASP A 350 20.32 12.97 0.48
N PHE A 351 20.15 11.67 0.70
CA PHE A 351 21.10 10.84 1.42
C PHE A 351 21.12 9.42 0.85
N THR A 352 22.32 8.94 0.54
CA THR A 352 22.56 7.60 0.01
C THR A 352 23.72 6.95 0.74
N VAL A 353 23.54 5.70 1.15
CA VAL A 353 24.59 4.85 1.75
C VAL A 353 25.24 4.01 0.65
N ASN A 354 26.56 3.84 0.67
CA ASN A 354 27.34 3.05 -0.31
C ASN A 354 27.13 3.51 -1.77
N GLN A 355 27.30 4.80 -2.05
CA GLN A 355 27.13 5.37 -3.41
C GLN A 355 28.00 4.70 -4.49
N ASP A 356 29.06 4.01 -4.09
CA ASP A 356 29.98 3.23 -4.94
C ASP A 356 29.40 1.92 -5.46
N LYS A 357 28.26 1.47 -4.94
CA LYS A 357 27.64 0.17 -5.27
C LYS A 357 26.44 0.31 -6.19
N ALA A 358 26.03 -0.81 -6.79
CA ALA A 358 24.79 -0.85 -7.56
C ALA A 358 23.59 -0.40 -6.70
N PRO A 359 22.62 0.35 -7.25
CA PRO A 359 21.42 0.74 -6.51
C PRO A 359 20.56 -0.47 -6.18
N LEU A 360 20.01 -0.50 -4.96
CA LEU A 360 18.95 -1.44 -4.62
C LEU A 360 17.73 -1.15 -5.47
N SER A 361 17.36 -2.13 -6.31
CA SER A 361 16.09 -2.11 -6.99
C SER A 361 15.23 -3.24 -6.45
N ILE A 362 14.29 -2.86 -5.57
CA ILE A 362 13.35 -3.80 -4.96
C ILE A 362 12.45 -4.43 -6.04
N TRP A 363 12.30 -3.79 -7.21
CA TRP A 363 11.39 -4.20 -8.28
C TRP A 363 12.05 -4.75 -9.55
N ASP A 364 13.33 -4.48 -9.80
CA ASP A 364 14.04 -5.00 -10.99
C ASP A 364 14.55 -6.44 -10.83
N GLY A 365 14.35 -7.07 -9.67
CA GLY A 365 14.66 -8.50 -9.50
C GLY A 365 13.96 -9.38 -10.54
N ALA A 366 12.71 -9.03 -10.89
CA ALA A 366 11.93 -9.72 -11.93
C ALA A 366 12.43 -9.40 -13.36
N ASP A 367 12.87 -8.17 -13.61
CA ASP A 367 13.41 -7.75 -14.89
C ASP A 367 14.84 -8.30 -15.13
N TYR A 368 15.63 -8.51 -14.08
CA TYR A 368 16.91 -9.21 -14.14
C TYR A 368 16.70 -10.69 -14.50
N ILE A 369 15.76 -11.38 -13.85
CA ILE A 369 15.39 -12.77 -14.19
C ILE A 369 14.90 -12.85 -15.64
N ARG A 370 14.04 -11.91 -16.07
CA ARG A 370 13.53 -11.86 -17.44
C ARG A 370 14.66 -11.61 -18.45
N LYS A 371 15.55 -10.65 -18.22
CA LYS A 371 16.63 -10.32 -19.16
C LYS A 371 17.68 -11.42 -19.30
N HIS A 372 17.98 -12.17 -18.22
CA HIS A 372 18.95 -13.27 -18.28
C HIS A 372 18.35 -14.63 -18.68
N ALA A 373 17.08 -14.91 -18.36
CA ALA A 373 16.44 -16.16 -18.81
C ALA A 373 16.26 -16.23 -20.33
N PHE A 374 16.23 -15.09 -21.03
CA PHE A 374 16.13 -14.99 -22.49
C PHE A 374 17.49 -14.76 -23.19
N GLN A 375 18.61 -14.76 -22.46
CA GLN A 375 19.95 -14.69 -23.06
C GLN A 375 20.58 -16.07 -23.26
N ASP A 376 20.10 -17.09 -22.54
CA ASP A 376 20.58 -18.48 -22.63
C ASP A 376 19.59 -19.43 -23.36
N SER A 377 18.60 -18.87 -24.07
CA SER A 377 17.67 -19.59 -24.97
C SER A 377 17.82 -19.08 -26.39
#